data_AF-A0A9D4VQT2-F1
#
_entry.id   AF-A0A9D4VQT2-F1
#
_cell.length_a   1.000
_cell.length_b   1.000
_cell.length_c   1.000
_cell.angle_alpha   90.00
_cell.angle_beta   90.00
_cell.angle_gamma   90.00
#
_symmetry.space_group_name_H-M   'P 1'
#
loop_
_entity.id
_entity.type
_entity.pdbx_description
1 polymer ?
#
loop_
_entity_poly.entity_id
_entity_poly.type
_entity_poly.pdbx_seq_one_letter_code
_entity_poly.pdbx_strand_id
1 'polypeptide(L)'
;MTKFNGLNYADWSEMIQFQLGVMDLDMALIMDEKPAAIMEDSTKDERSLFKAWERSNGLSLNLMRMTMAENVKPFIPNTENERRFMKNMKEYSNSEITDKSVVGNLMSELTTKKFEWSQPIHDHVTQMESLIAKLKSLVGYISNYGFSKLPLCYDWRVMLGIGVIPSIFLAIAELAMPESPRWLVAEGRLGKAKKVLYKISDSKEEAHQRLNDIK
;
A
#
# COMPACT_ATOMS: atom_id res chain seq x y z
N MET A 1 -8.12 10.51 -10.27
CA MET A 1 -9.00 9.61 -9.49
C MET A 1 -8.41 8.21 -9.55
N THR A 2 -7.98 7.69 -8.41
CA THR A 2 -7.29 6.39 -8.33
C THR A 2 -8.28 5.27 -8.65
N LYS A 3 -7.97 4.43 -9.64
CA LYS A 3 -8.80 3.27 -9.98
C LYS A 3 -8.53 2.11 -9.03
N PHE A 4 -9.57 1.37 -8.65
CA PHE A 4 -9.42 0.12 -7.89
C PHE A 4 -8.79 -0.96 -8.78
N ASN A 5 -7.68 -1.55 -8.32
CA ASN A 5 -6.93 -2.59 -9.03
C ASN A 5 -6.83 -3.90 -8.25
N GLY A 6 -7.66 -4.12 -7.23
CA GLY A 6 -7.62 -5.32 -6.38
C GLY A 6 -6.67 -5.18 -5.19
N LEU A 7 -5.56 -4.46 -5.33
CA LEU A 7 -4.49 -4.41 -4.33
C LEU A 7 -4.43 -3.10 -3.55
N ASN A 8 -5.13 -2.07 -4.00
CA ASN A 8 -5.14 -0.74 -3.39
C ASN A 8 -6.42 -0.47 -2.58
N TYR A 9 -7.01 -1.49 -1.97
CA TYR A 9 -8.30 -1.35 -1.28
C TYR A 9 -8.28 -0.26 -0.21
N ALA A 10 -7.22 -0.14 0.60
CA ALA A 10 -7.12 0.87 1.66
C ALA A 10 -7.29 2.28 1.10
N ASP A 11 -6.38 2.71 0.22
CA ASP A 11 -6.39 4.04 -0.39
C ASP A 11 -7.65 4.30 -1.22
N TRP A 12 -8.12 3.29 -1.95
CA TRP A 12 -9.34 3.39 -2.74
C TRP A 12 -10.58 3.56 -1.86
N SER A 13 -10.68 2.81 -0.76
CA SER A 13 -11.82 2.86 0.15
C SER A 13 -11.90 4.20 0.88
N GLU A 14 -10.78 4.77 1.30
CA GLU A 14 -10.71 6.09 1.93
C GLU A 14 -11.14 7.18 0.94
N MET A 15 -10.64 7.14 -0.29
CA MET A 15 -11.04 8.09 -1.33
C MET A 15 -12.55 8.00 -1.62
N ILE A 16 -13.11 6.80 -1.74
CA ILE A 16 -14.54 6.62 -1.98
C ILE A 16 -15.37 7.15 -0.81
N GLN A 17 -14.99 6.83 0.43
CA GLN A 17 -15.69 7.32 1.62
C GLN A 17 -15.65 8.85 1.70
N PHE A 18 -14.49 9.46 1.43
CA PHE A 18 -14.36 10.92 1.38
C PHE A 18 -15.26 11.53 0.30
N GLN A 19 -15.27 10.98 -0.92
CA GLN A 19 -16.12 11.47 -2.01
C GLN A 19 -17.61 11.32 -1.69
N LEU A 20 -18.02 10.20 -1.08
CA LEU A 20 -19.41 10.00 -0.67
C LEU A 20 -19.82 10.96 0.45
N GLY A 21 -18.95 11.19 1.43
CA GLY A 21 -19.18 12.17 2.50
C GLY A 21 -19.31 13.59 1.98
N VAL A 22 -18.49 14.00 0.99
CA VAL A 22 -18.59 15.33 0.36
C VAL A 22 -19.89 15.49 -0.43
N MET A 23 -20.50 14.39 -0.91
CA MET A 23 -21.73 14.40 -1.68
C MET A 23 -23.00 14.12 -0.84
N ASP A 24 -22.87 13.95 0.48
CA ASP A 24 -23.95 13.49 1.38
C ASP A 24 -24.59 12.16 0.92
N LEU A 25 -23.76 11.21 0.46
CA LEU A 25 -24.15 9.89 -0.05
C LEU A 25 -23.55 8.72 0.77
N ASP A 26 -23.22 8.96 2.03
CA ASP A 26 -22.68 7.96 2.96
C ASP A 26 -23.78 7.30 3.83
N MET A 27 -25.03 7.72 3.68
CA MET A 27 -26.13 7.29 4.53
C MET A 27 -26.37 5.78 4.52
N ALA A 28 -26.22 5.12 3.36
CA ALA A 28 -26.36 3.67 3.26
C ALA A 28 -25.12 2.88 3.74
N LEU A 29 -23.98 3.55 3.98
CA LEU A 29 -22.76 2.95 4.54
C LEU A 29 -22.87 2.95 6.07
N ILE A 30 -23.45 4.03 6.61
CA ILE A 30 -23.65 4.25 8.05
C ILE A 30 -24.84 3.43 8.57
N MET A 31 -25.94 3.31 7.81
CA MET A 31 -27.10 2.51 8.23
C MET A 31 -26.84 1.01 8.08
N ASP A 32 -26.84 0.29 9.21
CA ASP A 32 -26.57 -1.15 9.26
C ASP A 32 -27.61 -2.00 8.53
N GLU A 33 -28.86 -1.55 8.51
CA GLU A 33 -30.00 -2.28 7.95
C GLU A 33 -30.77 -1.44 6.94
N LYS A 34 -31.26 -2.11 5.90
CA LYS A 34 -32.15 -1.52 4.91
C LYS A 34 -33.40 -0.98 5.64
N PRO A 35 -33.76 0.31 5.47
CA PRO A 35 -34.96 0.86 6.08
C PRO A 35 -36.20 0.08 5.63
N ALA A 36 -37.19 -0.05 6.53
CA ALA A 36 -38.43 -0.78 6.26
C ALA A 36 -39.10 -0.27 4.97
N ALA A 37 -39.65 -1.20 4.19
CA ALA A 37 -40.33 -0.85 2.94
C ALA A 37 -41.52 0.07 3.25
N ILE A 38 -41.72 1.08 2.40
CA ILE A 38 -42.81 2.04 2.56
C ILE A 38 -44.15 1.29 2.55
N MET A 39 -44.85 1.31 3.68
CA MET A 39 -46.23 0.89 3.79
C MET A 39 -47.16 2.11 3.68
N GLU A 40 -48.44 1.88 3.38
CA GLU A 40 -49.42 2.94 3.12
C GLU A 40 -49.65 3.86 4.35
N ASP A 41 -49.34 3.35 5.55
CA ASP A 41 -49.35 4.03 6.85
C ASP A 41 -48.02 4.69 7.25
N SER A 42 -46.92 4.47 6.51
CA SER A 42 -45.60 5.02 6.87
C SER A 42 -45.60 6.55 6.90
N THR A 43 -44.96 7.09 7.93
CA THR A 43 -44.84 8.51 8.21
C THR A 43 -44.07 9.22 7.09
N LYS A 44 -44.37 10.50 6.85
CA LYS A 44 -43.68 11.31 5.82
C LYS A 44 -42.15 11.29 5.98
N ASP A 45 -41.68 11.27 7.23
CA ASP A 45 -40.26 11.23 7.57
C ASP A 45 -39.63 9.84 7.33
N GLU A 46 -40.36 8.76 7.55
CA GLU A 46 -39.89 7.40 7.23
C GLU A 46 -39.76 7.21 5.71
N ARG A 47 -40.69 7.79 4.94
CA ARG A 47 -40.64 7.79 3.47
C ARG A 47 -39.49 8.62 2.92
N SER A 48 -39.15 9.75 3.55
CA SER A 48 -38.02 10.58 3.12
C SER A 48 -36.68 9.91 3.43
N LEU A 49 -36.56 9.27 4.60
CA LEU A 49 -35.40 8.47 4.99
C LEU A 49 -35.16 7.29 4.04
N PHE A 50 -36.21 6.52 3.70
CA PHE A 50 -36.10 5.41 2.75
C PHE A 50 -35.60 5.88 1.37
N LYS A 51 -36.14 6.98 0.85
CA LYS A 51 -35.73 7.55 -0.44
C LYS A 51 -34.30 8.08 -0.42
N ALA A 52 -33.88 8.74 0.67
CA ALA A 52 -32.52 9.21 0.83
C ALA A 52 -31.53 8.04 0.86
N TRP A 53 -31.86 6.98 1.59
CA TRP A 53 -31.07 5.75 1.65
C TRP A 53 -30.97 5.05 0.28
N GLU A 54 -32.06 4.92 -0.46
CA GLU A 54 -32.07 4.27 -1.78
C GLU A 54 -31.22 5.06 -2.79
N ARG A 55 -31.30 6.40 -2.74
CA ARG A 55 -30.47 7.28 -3.57
C ARG A 55 -28.99 7.15 -3.23
N SER A 56 -28.65 7.14 -1.94
CA SER A 56 -27.29 6.89 -1.44
C SER A 56 -26.74 5.58 -1.98
N ASN A 57 -27.51 4.49 -1.81
CA ASN A 57 -27.21 3.14 -2.27
C ASN A 57 -26.98 3.01 -3.78
N GLY A 58 -27.86 3.60 -4.59
CA GLY A 58 -27.70 3.55 -6.04
C GLY A 58 -26.47 4.32 -6.53
N LEU A 59 -26.25 5.54 -6.01
CA LEU A 59 -25.19 6.43 -6.49
C LEU A 59 -23.81 5.98 -6.03
N SER A 60 -23.69 5.49 -4.80
CA SER A 60 -22.43 4.95 -4.28
C SER A 60 -21.97 3.71 -5.07
N LEU A 61 -22.90 2.79 -5.39
CA LEU A 61 -22.62 1.61 -6.21
C LEU A 61 -22.15 2.01 -7.60
N ASN A 62 -22.78 3.01 -8.21
CA ASN A 62 -22.38 3.50 -9.52
C ASN A 62 -21.00 4.16 -9.49
N LEU A 63 -20.71 4.98 -8.48
CA LEU A 63 -19.41 5.60 -8.27
C LEU A 63 -18.32 4.53 -8.08
N MET A 64 -18.55 3.56 -7.19
CA MET A 64 -17.63 2.47 -6.95
C MET A 64 -17.37 1.69 -8.24
N ARG A 65 -18.41 1.31 -9.01
CA ARG A 65 -18.28 0.63 -10.31
C ARG A 65 -17.54 1.46 -11.37
N MET A 66 -17.70 2.78 -11.39
CA MET A 66 -16.96 3.67 -12.31
C MET A 66 -15.48 3.76 -11.99
N THR A 67 -15.13 3.74 -10.69
CA THR A 67 -13.74 3.81 -10.24
C THR A 67 -13.00 2.48 -10.31
N MET A 68 -13.61 1.43 -10.86
CA MET A 68 -12.94 0.12 -11.01
C MET A 68 -12.16 0.03 -12.31
N ALA A 69 -11.02 -0.63 -12.25
CA ALA A 69 -10.29 -1.03 -13.44
C ALA A 69 -11.05 -2.13 -14.21
N GLU A 70 -10.97 -2.09 -15.54
CA GLU A 70 -11.75 -2.97 -16.43
C GLU A 70 -11.41 -4.44 -16.27
N ASN A 71 -10.17 -4.73 -15.88
CA ASN A 71 -9.70 -6.08 -15.58
C ASN A 71 -10.30 -6.66 -14.29
N VAL A 72 -10.79 -5.84 -13.36
CA VAL A 72 -11.33 -6.31 -12.08
C VAL A 72 -12.86 -6.46 -12.13
N LYS A 73 -13.54 -5.62 -12.92
CA LYS A 73 -15.01 -5.61 -13.06
C LYS A 73 -15.68 -6.99 -13.26
N PRO A 74 -15.15 -7.93 -14.07
CA PRO A 74 -15.79 -9.22 -14.33
C PRO A 74 -15.81 -10.15 -13.10
N PHE A 75 -14.89 -9.96 -12.17
CA PHE A 75 -14.68 -10.86 -11.03
C PHE A 75 -15.54 -10.50 -9.81
N ILE A 76 -16.33 -9.42 -9.92
CA ILE A 76 -17.08 -8.86 -8.81
C ILE A 76 -18.55 -9.27 -8.90
N PRO A 77 -19.11 -9.87 -7.83
CA PRO A 77 -20.52 -10.20 -7.81
C PRO A 77 -21.37 -8.92 -7.85
N ASN A 78 -22.31 -8.89 -8.79
CA ASN A 78 -23.26 -7.79 -8.87
C ASN A 78 -24.11 -7.77 -7.59
N THR A 79 -24.05 -6.67 -6.86
CA THR A 79 -24.67 -6.54 -5.55
C THR A 79 -25.58 -5.32 -5.54
N GLU A 80 -26.76 -5.46 -4.95
CA GLU A 80 -27.75 -4.36 -4.83
C GLU A 80 -27.51 -3.45 -3.63
N ASN A 81 -26.59 -3.82 -2.74
CA ASN A 81 -26.28 -3.10 -1.51
C ASN A 81 -24.80 -2.67 -1.49
N GLU A 82 -24.57 -1.37 -1.31
CA GLU A 82 -23.25 -0.74 -1.28
C GLU A 82 -22.31 -1.27 -0.19
N ARG A 83 -22.84 -1.57 1.00
CA ARG A 83 -22.05 -2.09 2.12
C ARG A 83 -21.59 -3.51 1.83
N ARG A 84 -22.48 -4.34 1.29
CA ARG A 84 -22.13 -5.70 0.86
C ARG A 84 -21.11 -5.63 -0.29
N PHE A 85 -21.25 -4.68 -1.21
CA PHE A 85 -20.26 -4.45 -2.26
C PHE A 85 -18.88 -4.09 -1.66
N MET A 86 -18.81 -3.14 -0.72
CA MET A 86 -17.56 -2.78 -0.03
C MET A 86 -16.92 -3.95 0.72
N LYS A 87 -17.74 -4.81 1.36
CA LYS A 87 -17.26 -6.04 2.00
C LYS A 87 -16.67 -7.02 0.98
N ASN A 88 -17.36 -7.24 -0.14
CA ASN A 88 -16.88 -8.12 -1.21
C ASN A 88 -15.56 -7.62 -1.81
N MET A 89 -15.39 -6.29 -1.95
CA MET A 89 -14.11 -5.71 -2.40
C MET A 89 -12.97 -5.96 -1.42
N LYS A 90 -13.25 -5.82 -0.12
CA LYS A 90 -12.27 -6.11 0.92
C LYS A 90 -11.86 -7.57 0.88
N GLU A 91 -12.82 -8.47 0.74
CA GLU A 91 -12.58 -9.91 0.65
C GLU A 91 -11.80 -10.29 -0.61
N TYR A 92 -12.17 -9.72 -1.78
CA TYR A 92 -11.43 -9.90 -3.03
C TYR A 92 -9.96 -9.44 -2.88
N SER A 93 -9.76 -8.23 -2.36
CA SER A 93 -8.42 -7.68 -2.11
C SER A 93 -7.62 -8.56 -1.16
N ASN A 94 -8.22 -8.98 -0.04
CA ASN A 94 -7.58 -9.88 0.91
C ASN A 94 -7.25 -11.25 0.28
N SER A 95 -8.12 -11.77 -0.59
CA SER A 95 -7.88 -13.05 -1.27
C SER A 95 -6.67 -13.01 -2.20
N GLU A 96 -6.52 -11.91 -2.95
CA GLU A 96 -5.38 -11.66 -3.82
C GLU A 96 -4.08 -11.45 -3.01
N ILE A 97 -4.18 -10.78 -1.85
CA ILE A 97 -3.07 -10.60 -0.89
C ILE A 97 -2.65 -11.94 -0.23
N THR A 98 -3.56 -12.88 -0.02
CA THR A 98 -3.25 -14.16 0.65
C THR A 98 -2.58 -15.20 -0.25
N ASP A 99 -2.59 -15.00 -1.56
CA ASP A 99 -1.92 -15.93 -2.47
C ASP A 99 -0.39 -15.80 -2.31
N LYS A 100 0.26 -16.86 -1.84
CA LYS A 100 1.72 -16.92 -1.65
C LYS A 100 2.49 -16.61 -2.95
N SER A 101 1.88 -16.85 -4.11
CA SER A 101 2.43 -16.51 -5.41
C SER A 101 2.43 -15.00 -5.69
N VAL A 102 1.46 -14.26 -5.16
CA VAL A 102 1.36 -12.79 -5.32
C VAL A 102 2.47 -12.08 -4.54
N VAL A 103 2.89 -12.62 -3.39
CA VAL A 103 4.07 -12.16 -2.65
C VAL A 103 5.33 -12.26 -3.51
N GLY A 104 5.51 -13.42 -4.15
CA GLY A 104 6.65 -13.69 -5.02
C GLY A 104 6.64 -12.77 -6.25
N ASN A 105 5.48 -12.57 -6.85
CA ASN A 105 5.31 -11.68 -8.00
C ASN A 105 5.58 -10.21 -7.64
N LEU A 106 5.09 -9.72 -6.50
CA LEU A 106 5.36 -8.35 -6.05
C LEU A 106 6.84 -8.13 -5.67
N MET A 107 7.47 -9.12 -5.01
CA MET A 107 8.91 -9.06 -4.72
C MET A 107 9.73 -9.08 -6.00
N SER A 108 9.33 -9.89 -6.98
CA SER A 108 9.94 -9.90 -8.31
C SER A 108 9.74 -8.56 -9.01
N GLU A 109 8.53 -8.01 -9.00
CA GLU A 109 8.24 -6.71 -9.60
C GLU A 109 9.05 -5.59 -8.94
N LEU A 110 9.14 -5.56 -7.61
CA LEU A 110 9.92 -4.55 -6.88
C LEU A 110 11.43 -4.66 -7.15
N THR A 111 11.96 -5.88 -7.32
CA THR A 111 13.39 -6.09 -7.60
C THR A 111 13.75 -5.91 -9.07
N THR A 112 12.78 -6.06 -9.98
CA THR A 112 13.00 -5.97 -11.43
C THR A 112 12.53 -4.66 -12.05
N LYS A 113 11.66 -3.90 -11.37
CA LYS A 113 11.15 -2.61 -11.84
C LYS A 113 12.27 -1.58 -11.83
N LYS A 114 12.84 -1.37 -13.02
CA LYS A 114 13.83 -0.32 -13.28
C LYS A 114 13.14 1.02 -13.50
N PHE A 115 13.90 2.09 -13.27
CA PHE A 115 13.47 3.44 -13.61
C PHE A 115 13.28 3.56 -15.13
N GLU A 116 12.05 3.85 -15.54
CA GLU A 116 11.73 4.07 -16.95
C GLU A 116 11.82 5.57 -17.26
N TRP A 117 12.87 5.95 -18.00
CA TRP A 117 13.18 7.34 -18.35
C TRP A 117 12.09 8.07 -19.16
N SER A 118 11.04 7.35 -19.58
CA SER A 118 9.87 7.88 -20.28
C SER A 118 8.87 8.57 -19.35
N GLN A 119 8.86 8.23 -18.06
CA GLN A 119 7.92 8.79 -17.08
C GLN A 119 8.57 9.83 -16.16
N PRO A 120 7.80 10.83 -15.67
CA PRO A 120 8.28 11.75 -14.65
C PRO A 120 8.78 11.03 -13.40
N ILE A 121 9.84 11.55 -12.78
CA ILE A 121 10.46 10.93 -11.59
C ILE A 121 9.46 10.76 -10.44
N HIS A 122 8.54 11.72 -10.25
CA HIS A 122 7.54 11.66 -9.20
C HIS A 122 6.53 10.51 -9.40
N ASP A 123 6.17 10.20 -10.64
CA ASP A 123 5.28 9.07 -10.95
C ASP A 123 5.95 7.74 -10.64
N HIS A 124 7.26 7.62 -10.90
CA HIS A 124 8.00 6.43 -10.53
C HIS A 124 8.12 6.25 -9.00
N VAL A 125 8.38 7.34 -8.28
CA VAL A 125 8.50 7.31 -6.80
C VAL A 125 7.17 6.93 -6.17
N THR A 126 6.07 7.55 -6.58
CA THR A 126 4.73 7.22 -6.06
C THR A 126 4.33 5.78 -6.37
N GLN A 127 4.68 5.27 -7.56
CA GLN A 127 4.50 3.85 -7.89
C GLN A 127 5.33 2.93 -6.97
N MET A 128 6.59 3.26 -6.72
CA MET A 128 7.46 2.49 -5.82
C MET A 128 6.95 2.52 -4.38
N GLU A 129 6.52 3.68 -3.89
CA GLU A 129 5.90 3.84 -2.57
C GLU A 129 4.64 2.96 -2.44
N SER A 130 3.80 2.93 -3.48
CA SER A 130 2.62 2.06 -3.51
C SER A 130 2.98 0.56 -3.47
N LEU A 131 4.04 0.12 -4.16
CA LEU A 131 4.51 -1.27 -4.14
C LEU A 131 5.05 -1.66 -2.76
N ILE A 132 5.80 -0.77 -2.12
CA ILE A 132 6.31 -0.96 -0.75
C ILE A 132 5.14 -1.04 0.24
N ALA A 133 4.13 -0.19 0.11
CA ALA A 133 2.93 -0.21 0.96
C ALA A 133 2.17 -1.54 0.82
N LYS A 134 2.00 -2.05 -0.40
CA LYS A 134 1.41 -3.37 -0.67
C LYS A 134 2.20 -4.50 0.01
N LEU A 135 3.52 -4.48 -0.09
CA LEU A 135 4.39 -5.47 0.55
C LEU A 135 4.26 -5.44 2.08
N LYS A 136 4.25 -4.23 2.68
CA LYS A 136 4.10 -4.04 4.13
C LYS A 136 2.78 -4.60 4.65
N SER A 137 1.67 -4.27 3.97
CA SER A 137 0.34 -4.78 4.32
C SER A 137 0.31 -6.31 4.28
N LEU A 138 0.85 -6.90 3.21
CA LEU A 138 0.90 -8.34 3.02
C LEU A 138 1.74 -9.06 4.10
N VAL A 139 2.90 -8.51 4.45
CA VAL A 139 3.71 -9.01 5.56
C VAL A 139 2.95 -8.90 6.90
N GLY A 140 2.21 -7.82 7.11
CA GLY A 140 1.36 -7.62 8.29
C GLY A 140 0.24 -8.67 8.41
N TYR A 141 -0.42 -9.01 7.30
CA TYR A 141 -1.46 -10.05 7.27
C TYR A 141 -0.89 -11.46 7.49
N ILE A 142 0.21 -11.81 6.82
CA ILE A 142 0.90 -13.10 7.02
C ILE A 142 1.36 -13.24 8.46
N SER A 143 1.92 -12.15 9.01
CA SER A 143 2.30 -12.05 10.42
C SER A 143 1.09 -12.30 11.31
N ASN A 144 -0.01 -11.55 11.12
CA ASN A 144 -1.23 -11.70 11.93
C ASN A 144 -1.81 -13.12 11.85
N TYR A 145 -1.81 -13.76 10.67
CA TYR A 145 -2.25 -15.14 10.51
C TYR A 145 -1.32 -16.14 11.23
N GLY A 146 0.00 -15.93 11.15
CA GLY A 146 1.00 -16.73 11.86
C GLY A 146 0.92 -16.57 13.38
N PHE A 147 0.68 -15.35 13.87
CA PHE A 147 0.52 -15.03 15.29
C PHE A 147 -0.83 -15.48 15.86
N SER A 148 -1.89 -15.57 15.05
CA SER A 148 -3.21 -16.03 15.50
C SER A 148 -3.23 -17.47 16.06
N LYS A 149 -2.20 -18.27 15.75
CA LYS A 149 -2.02 -19.64 16.28
C LYS A 149 -1.18 -19.71 17.57
N LEU A 150 -0.65 -18.59 18.06
CA LEU A 150 0.16 -18.54 19.28
C LEU A 150 -0.68 -18.07 20.47
N PRO A 151 -0.42 -18.59 21.69
CA PRO A 151 -1.15 -18.20 22.89
C PRO A 151 -0.93 -16.71 23.24
N LEU A 152 -2.04 -16.01 23.56
CA LEU A 152 -2.21 -14.57 23.85
C LEU A 152 -1.19 -13.90 24.80
N CYS A 153 -0.33 -14.67 25.48
CA CYS A 153 0.66 -14.16 26.43
C CYS A 153 1.94 -13.62 25.76
N TYR A 154 2.28 -14.10 24.56
CA TYR A 154 3.55 -13.78 23.90
C TYR A 154 3.45 -12.74 22.77
N ASP A 155 2.25 -12.31 22.39
CA ASP A 155 2.01 -11.46 21.20
C ASP A 155 2.85 -10.16 21.22
N TRP A 156 2.76 -9.39 22.30
CA TRP A 156 3.44 -8.08 22.36
C TRP A 156 4.98 -8.21 22.46
N ARG A 157 5.49 -9.27 23.10
CA ARG A 157 6.93 -9.53 23.23
C ARG A 157 7.55 -9.96 21.90
N VAL A 158 6.82 -10.78 21.15
CA VAL A 158 7.24 -11.23 19.82
C VAL A 158 7.13 -10.09 18.81
N MET A 159 6.09 -9.24 18.89
CA MET A 159 6.00 -8.02 18.08
C MET A 159 7.18 -7.07 18.32
N LEU A 160 7.57 -6.84 19.58
CA LEU A 160 8.76 -6.05 19.89
C LEU A 160 10.05 -6.74 19.42
N GLY A 161 10.16 -8.06 19.57
CA GLY A 161 11.34 -8.82 19.13
C GLY A 161 11.56 -8.81 17.61
N ILE A 162 10.49 -8.90 16.82
CA ILE A 162 10.57 -8.85 15.35
C ILE A 162 10.94 -7.46 14.87
N GLY A 163 10.43 -6.40 15.52
CA GLY A 163 10.79 -5.02 15.19
C GLY A 163 12.28 -4.71 15.36
N VAL A 164 12.96 -5.43 16.26
CA VAL A 164 14.41 -5.28 16.49
C VAL A 164 15.25 -5.87 15.35
N ILE A 165 14.75 -6.86 14.61
CA ILE A 165 15.48 -7.53 13.53
C ILE A 165 15.89 -6.54 12.41
N PRO A 166 14.98 -5.75 11.80
CA PRO A 166 15.36 -4.76 10.79
C PRO A 166 16.26 -3.65 11.37
N SER A 167 16.10 -3.28 12.64
CA SER A 167 17.00 -2.31 13.29
C SER A 167 18.43 -2.84 13.45
N ILE A 168 18.59 -4.09 13.86
CA ILE A 168 19.91 -4.74 13.93
C ILE A 168 20.50 -4.90 12.53
N PHE A 169 19.69 -5.31 11.55
CA PHE A 169 20.13 -5.41 10.17
C PHE A 169 20.62 -4.07 9.62
N LEU A 170 19.87 -2.98 9.86
CA LEU A 170 20.27 -1.63 9.47
C LEU A 170 21.53 -1.17 10.22
N ALA A 171 21.65 -1.45 11.52
CA ALA A 171 22.85 -1.10 12.28
C ALA A 171 24.09 -1.87 11.78
N ILE A 172 23.93 -3.14 11.40
CA ILE A 172 25.00 -3.93 10.77
C ILE A 172 25.31 -3.40 9.37
N ALA A 173 24.28 -3.05 8.59
CA ALA A 173 24.45 -2.48 7.26
C ALA A 173 25.18 -1.12 7.35
N GLU A 174 24.89 -0.30 8.34
CA GLU A 174 25.56 0.98 8.60
C GLU A 174 27.02 0.79 9.00
N LEU A 175 27.33 -0.24 9.82
CA LEU A 175 28.71 -0.62 10.12
C LEU A 175 29.46 -1.20 8.91
N ALA A 176 28.74 -1.86 8.00
CA ALA A 176 29.31 -2.46 6.79
C ALA A 176 29.43 -1.46 5.62
N MET A 177 28.61 -0.42 5.58
CA MET A 177 28.65 0.60 4.54
C MET A 177 29.87 1.49 4.74
N PRO A 178 30.81 1.54 3.77
CA PRO A 178 31.95 2.42 3.88
C PRO A 178 31.48 3.88 3.83
N GLU A 179 32.03 4.70 4.71
CA GLU A 179 31.81 6.15 4.73
C GLU A 179 31.97 6.73 3.31
N SER A 180 31.08 7.66 2.93
CA SER A 180 31.07 8.25 1.59
C SER A 180 32.47 8.78 1.20
N PRO A 181 33.04 8.32 0.08
CA PRO A 181 34.39 8.73 -0.31
C PRO A 181 34.53 10.24 -0.48
N ARG A 182 33.44 10.94 -0.86
CA ARG A 182 33.42 12.41 -0.99
C ARG A 182 33.52 13.11 0.37
N TRP A 183 32.87 12.58 1.40
CA TRP A 183 32.97 13.11 2.77
C TRP A 183 34.38 12.89 3.34
N LEU A 184 34.97 11.72 3.11
CA LEU A 184 36.34 11.42 3.53
C LEU A 184 37.40 12.32 2.87
N VAL A 185 37.16 12.77 1.63
CA VAL A 185 38.03 13.75 0.96
C VAL A 185 37.83 15.16 1.54
N ALA A 186 36.58 15.56 1.80
CA ALA A 186 36.26 16.86 2.41
C ALA A 186 36.84 17.01 3.84
N GLU A 187 36.89 15.92 4.62
CA GLU A 187 37.47 15.87 5.97
C GLU A 187 39.02 15.82 5.95
N GLY A 188 39.66 15.82 4.77
CA GLY A 188 41.12 15.74 4.62
C GLY A 188 41.73 14.35 4.87
N ARG A 189 40.91 13.30 5.06
CA ARG A 189 41.34 11.92 5.36
C ARG A 189 41.58 11.10 4.08
N LEU A 190 42.45 11.61 3.22
CA LEU A 190 42.73 11.07 1.87
C LEU A 190 43.16 9.59 1.84
N GLY A 191 43.83 9.11 2.89
CA GLY A 191 44.23 7.70 3.00
C GLY A 191 43.05 6.72 3.12
N LYS A 192 41.99 7.11 3.85
CA LYS A 192 40.77 6.31 3.97
C LYS A 192 39.89 6.42 2.72
N ALA A 193 39.79 7.62 2.15
CA ALA A 193 39.10 7.85 0.88
C ALA A 193 39.65 6.97 -0.25
N LYS A 194 40.98 6.94 -0.43
CA LYS A 194 41.64 6.04 -1.41
C LYS A 194 41.28 4.58 -1.18
N LYS A 195 41.28 4.11 0.07
CA LYS A 195 40.99 2.71 0.41
C LYS A 195 39.54 2.32 0.11
N VAL A 196 38.59 3.24 0.29
CA VAL A 196 37.18 3.05 -0.06
C VAL A 196 36.99 3.09 -1.58
N LEU A 197 37.59 4.06 -2.27
CA LEU A 197 37.55 4.16 -3.74
C LEU A 197 38.12 2.91 -4.42
N TYR A 198 39.25 2.39 -3.92
CA TYR A 198 39.81 1.13 -4.42
C TYR A 198 38.96 -0.11 -4.19
N LYS A 199 38.01 -0.08 -3.25
CA LYS A 199 37.09 -1.19 -2.97
C LYS A 199 35.84 -1.15 -3.85
N ILE A 200 35.52 0.01 -4.42
CA ILE A 200 34.28 0.26 -5.18
C ILE A 200 34.58 0.39 -6.69
N SER A 201 35.82 0.72 -7.07
CA SER A 201 36.26 0.82 -8.47
C SER A 201 36.87 -0.48 -8.99
N ASP A 202 36.56 -0.85 -10.23
CA ASP A 202 37.06 -2.06 -10.90
C ASP A 202 38.56 -2.00 -11.26
N SER A 203 39.15 -0.80 -11.37
CA SER A 203 40.56 -0.59 -11.71
C SER A 203 41.22 0.45 -10.79
N LYS A 204 42.53 0.27 -10.55
CA LYS A 204 43.34 1.20 -9.75
C LYS A 204 43.46 2.59 -10.39
N GLU A 205 43.47 2.64 -11.72
CA GLU A 205 43.56 3.86 -12.50
C GLU A 205 42.27 4.70 -12.38
N GLU A 206 41.09 4.06 -12.43
CA GLU A 206 39.81 4.75 -12.30
C GLU A 206 39.59 5.32 -10.88
N ALA A 207 40.04 4.60 -9.85
CA ALA A 207 40.04 5.08 -8.47
C ALA A 207 40.94 6.31 -8.28
N HIS A 208 42.08 6.37 -8.98
CA HIS A 208 42.98 7.53 -8.98
C HIS A 208 42.38 8.73 -9.69
N GLN A 209 41.72 8.50 -10.82
CA GLN A 209 41.09 9.55 -11.60
C GLN A 209 39.90 10.17 -10.85
N ARG A 210 39.03 9.35 -10.25
CA ARG A 210 37.92 9.85 -9.40
C ARG A 210 38.40 10.58 -8.15
N LEU A 211 39.53 10.19 -7.57
CA LEU A 211 40.11 10.92 -6.43
C LEU A 211 40.64 12.30 -6.85
N ASN A 212 41.20 12.42 -8.06
CA ASN A 212 41.65 13.69 -8.60
C ASN A 212 40.48 14.61 -9.00
N ASP A 213 39.36 14.04 -9.47
CA ASP A 213 38.14 14.82 -9.78
C ASP A 213 37.41 15.33 -8.53
N ILE A 214 37.58 14.67 -7.38
CA ILE A 214 36.96 15.07 -6.10
C ILE A 214 37.83 16.08 -5.32
N LYS A 215 39.13 16.18 -5.64
CA LYS A 215 40.10 17.05 -4.98
C LYS A 215 40.11 18.46 -5.59
#